data_AF-A0A821RBF3-F1
#
_entry.id   AF-A0A821RBF3-F1
#
_cell.length_a   1.000
_cell.length_b   1.000
_cell.length_c   1.000
_cell.angle_alpha   90.00
_cell.angle_beta   90.00
_cell.angle_gamma   90.00
#
_symmetry.space_group_name_H-M   'P 1'
#
loop_
_entity.id
_entity.type
_entity.pdbx_description
1 polymer ?
#
loop_
_entity_poly.entity_id
_entity_poly.type
_entity_poly.pdbx_seq_one_letter_code
_entity_poly.pdbx_strand_id
1 'polypeptide(L)'
;GSAMLALFEVLSLEGWLEIRDIIMDRMGPEHAIFVHIFVFIGTLVGLTLFVGVVIANYSENKVGFIINKVNFLFRECSNPLC
;
A
#
# COMPACT_ATOMS: atom_id res chain seq x y z
N GLY A 1 -23.10 3.05 2.64
CA GLY A 1 -22.11 1.97 2.56
C GLY A 1 -21.76 1.63 1.12
N SER A 2 -22.75 1.36 0.26
CA SER A 2 -22.55 0.78 -1.07
C SER A 2 -21.62 1.57 -2.00
N ALA A 3 -21.63 2.91 -1.95
CA ALA A 3 -20.72 3.73 -2.75
C ALA A 3 -19.23 3.54 -2.36
N MET A 4 -18.94 3.41 -1.06
CA MET A 4 -17.57 3.20 -0.59
C MET A 4 -17.07 1.78 -0.89
N LEU A 5 -17.97 0.79 -0.86
CA LEU A 5 -17.67 -0.58 -1.27
C LEU A 5 -17.31 -0.65 -2.77
N ALA A 6 -18.13 -0.03 -3.62
CA ALA A 6 -17.84 0.03 -5.06
C ALA A 6 -16.50 0.73 -5.36
N LEU A 7 -16.17 1.80 -4.63
CA LEU A 7 -14.87 2.46 -4.78
C LEU A 7 -13.70 1.55 -4.33
N PHE A 8 -13.89 0.72 -3.31
CA PHE A 8 -12.87 -0.22 -2.84
C PHE A 8 -12.63 -1.38 -3.82
N GLU A 9 -13.69 -1.89 -4.46
CA GLU A 9 -13.58 -2.86 -5.56
C GLU A 9 -12.81 -2.27 -6.74
N VAL A 10 -13.13 -1.02 -7.13
CA VAL A 10 -12.41 -0.28 -8.16
C VAL A 10 -10.92 -0.11 -7.83
N LEU A 11 -10.58 0.18 -6.57
CA LEU A 11 -9.20 0.29 -6.09
C LEU A 11 -8.44 -1.04 -6.11
N SER A 12 -9.15 -2.16 -5.96
CA SER A 12 -8.60 -3.51 -6.07
C SER A 12 -8.43 -3.95 -7.53
N LEU A 13 -8.75 -3.08 -8.50
CA LEU A 13 -8.76 -3.34 -9.94
C LEU A 13 -9.68 -4.50 -10.36
N GLU A 14 -10.63 -4.89 -9.52
CA GLU A 14 -11.66 -5.88 -9.85
C GLU A 14 -12.95 -5.16 -10.27
N GLY A 15 -13.50 -5.53 -11.43
CA GLY A 15 -14.76 -4.94 -11.93
C GLY A 15 -14.70 -3.45 -12.32
N TRP A 16 -13.54 -2.80 -12.26
CA TRP A 16 -13.42 -1.36 -12.55
C TRP A 16 -13.79 -0.99 -14.00
N LEU A 17 -13.50 -1.87 -14.97
CA LEU A 17 -13.86 -1.68 -16.38
C LEU A 17 -15.38 -1.70 -16.56
N GLU A 18 -16.07 -2.62 -15.90
CA GLU A 18 -17.53 -2.73 -15.95
C GLU A 18 -18.20 -1.49 -15.35
N ILE A 19 -17.68 -1.00 -14.22
CA ILE A 19 -18.17 0.23 -13.58
C ILE A 19 -17.95 1.45 -14.48
N ARG A 20 -16.77 1.55 -15.13
CA ARG A 20 -16.50 2.59 -16.13
C ARG A 20 -17.48 2.52 -17.30
N ASP A 21 -17.74 1.32 -17.82
CA ASP A 21 -18.61 1.13 -18.98
C ASP A 21 -20.07 1.48 -18.65
N ILE A 22 -20.55 1.10 -17.46
CA ILE A 22 -21.87 1.51 -16.96
C ILE A 22 -21.96 3.04 -16.81
N ILE A 23 -20.91 3.69 -16.30
CA ILE A 23 -20.86 5.15 -16.16
C ILE A 23 -20.85 5.82 -17.54
N MET A 24 -20.10 5.27 -18.49
CA MET A 24 -20.04 5.78 -19.86
C MET A 24 -21.40 5.68 -20.58
N ASP A 25 -22.12 4.58 -20.40
CA ASP A 25 -23.45 4.35 -20.98
C ASP A 25 -24.53 5.25 -20.35
N ARG A 26 -24.44 5.50 -19.04
CA ARG A 26 -25.46 6.25 -18.28
C ARG A 26 -25.25 7.76 -18.27
N MET A 27 -24.00 8.21 -18.18
CA MET A 27 -23.64 9.61 -17.91
C MET A 27 -22.75 10.23 -18.99
N GLY A 28 -22.34 9.48 -20.00
CA GLY A 28 -21.49 9.97 -21.08
C GLY A 28 -19.98 9.80 -20.83
N PRO A 29 -19.17 9.97 -21.90
CA PRO A 29 -17.73 9.66 -21.89
C PRO A 29 -16.90 10.58 -20.99
N GLU A 30 -17.37 11.78 -20.67
CA GLU A 30 -16.67 12.74 -19.82
C GLU A 30 -16.54 12.24 -18.36
N HIS A 31 -17.54 11.49 -17.88
CA HIS A 31 -17.53 10.92 -16.54
C HIS A 31 -16.59 9.70 -16.43
N ALA A 32 -16.28 9.04 -17.55
CA ALA A 32 -15.32 7.94 -17.58
C ALA A 32 -13.89 8.43 -17.27
N ILE A 33 -13.55 9.67 -17.62
CA ILE A 33 -12.23 10.26 -17.35
C ILE A 33 -12.01 10.42 -15.84
N PHE A 34 -13.05 10.82 -15.10
CA PHE A 34 -12.99 10.93 -13.64
C PHE A 34 -12.63 9.59 -12.97
N VAL A 35 -13.24 8.49 -13.44
CA VAL A 35 -12.97 7.13 -12.93
C VAL A 35 -11.53 6.71 -13.20
N HIS A 36 -10.99 7.01 -14.39
CA HIS A 36 -9.59 6.70 -14.71
C HIS A 36 -8.61 7.47 -13.82
N ILE A 37 -8.86 8.75 -13.55
CA ILE A 37 -8.00 9.55 -12.67
C ILE A 37 -8.04 9.00 -11.24
N PHE A 38 -9.22 8.60 -10.76
CA PHE A 38 -9.37 7.97 -9.45
C PHE A 38 -8.57 6.66 -9.34
N VAL A 39 -8.68 5.77 -10.32
CA VAL A 39 -7.90 4.51 -10.37
C VAL A 39 -6.40 4.82 -10.45
N PHE A 40 -5.98 5.76 -11.29
CA PHE A 40 -4.58 6.12 -11.45
C PHE A 40 -3.95 6.63 -10.15
N ILE A 41 -4.61 7.56 -9.46
CA ILE A 41 -4.10 8.11 -8.19
C ILE A 41 -4.18 7.05 -7.08
N GLY A 42 -5.31 6.34 -6.98
CA GLY A 42 -5.52 5.33 -5.95
C GLY A 42 -4.54 4.16 -6.03
N THR A 43 -4.29 3.66 -7.24
CA THR A 43 -3.37 2.54 -7.47
C THR A 43 -1.91 3.01 -7.46
N LEU A 44 -1.54 4.10 -8.14
CA LEU A 44 -0.13 4.50 -8.24
C LEU A 44 0.38 5.21 -7.00
N VAL A 45 -0.38 6.14 -6.43
CA VAL A 45 0.06 6.90 -5.25
C VAL A 45 -0.34 6.14 -3.98
N GLY A 46 -1.58 5.65 -3.92
CA GLY A 46 -2.10 4.94 -2.74
C GLY A 46 -1.35 3.63 -2.44
N LEU A 47 -1.20 2.73 -3.42
CA LEU A 47 -0.47 1.48 -3.18
C LEU A 47 1.02 1.71 -2.94
N THR A 48 1.66 2.62 -3.68
CA THR A 48 3.08 2.94 -3.46
C THR A 48 3.33 3.50 -2.07
N LEU A 49 2.45 4.36 -1.56
CA LEU A 49 2.57 4.90 -0.21
C LEU A 49 2.31 3.82 0.84
N PHE A 50 1.29 2.97 0.65
CA PHE A 50 1.02 1.86 1.56
C PHE A 50 2.21 0.89 1.64
N VAL A 51 2.70 0.42 0.49
CA VAL A 51 3.87 -0.45 0.39
C VAL A 51 5.10 0.26 0.96
N GLY A 52 5.29 1.55 0.71
CA GLY A 52 6.38 2.36 1.25
C GLY A 52 6.38 2.42 2.78
N VAL A 53 5.22 2.69 3.40
CA VAL A 53 5.07 2.70 4.87
C VAL A 53 5.30 1.32 5.46
N VAL A 54 4.75 0.29 4.83
CA VAL A 54 4.91 -1.10 5.28
C VAL A 54 6.39 -1.53 5.20
N ILE A 55 7.07 -1.22 4.10
CA ILE A 55 8.50 -1.51 3.92
C ILE A 55 9.36 -0.71 4.92
N ALA A 56 9.08 0.58 5.10
CA ALA A 56 9.79 1.42 6.06
C ALA A 56 9.64 0.86 7.48
N ASN A 57 8.42 0.45 7.85
CA ASN A 57 8.14 -0.19 9.12
C ASN A 57 8.89 -1.53 9.30
N TYR A 58 8.90 -2.40 8.29
CA TYR A 58 9.68 -3.64 8.34
C TYR A 58 11.19 -3.39 8.41
N SER A 59 11.69 -2.33 7.76
CA SER A 59 13.10 -1.95 7.76
C SER A 59 13.57 -1.51 9.15
N GLU A 60 12.83 -0.62 9.83
CA GLU A 60 13.16 -0.17 11.19
C GLU A 60 13.18 -1.33 12.19
N ASN A 61 12.21 -2.24 12.10
CA ASN A 61 12.14 -3.41 12.98
C ASN A 61 13.28 -4.43 12.72
N LYS A 62 13.69 -4.63 11.46
CA LYS A 62 14.85 -5.48 11.12
C LYS A 62 16.17 -4.87 11.59
N VAL A 63 16.35 -3.58 11.39
CA VAL A 63 17.57 -2.86 11.81
C VAL A 63 17.66 -2.83 13.34
N GLY A 64 16.56 -2.58 14.05
CA GLY A 64 16.50 -2.68 15.50
C GLY A 64 16.83 -4.07 16.03
N PHE A 65 16.35 -5.13 15.36
CA PHE A 65 16.70 -6.52 15.70
C PHE A 65 18.19 -6.83 15.46
N ILE A 66 18.75 -6.40 14.33
CA ILE A 66 20.18 -6.61 14.02
C ILE A 66 21.06 -5.83 15.01
N ILE A 67 20.74 -4.57 15.31
CA ILE A 67 21.50 -3.78 16.29
C ILE A 67 21.42 -4.43 17.67
N ASN A 68 20.23 -4.86 18.12
CA ASN A 68 20.11 -5.58 19.40
C ASN A 68 20.91 -6.89 19.40
N LYS A 69 20.93 -7.62 18.28
CA LYS A 69 21.71 -8.85 18.14
C LYS A 69 23.22 -8.61 18.10
N VAL A 70 23.67 -7.56 17.42
CA VAL A 70 25.08 -7.13 17.41
C VAL A 70 25.50 -6.64 18.79
N ASN A 71 24.65 -5.87 19.47
CA ASN A 71 24.91 -5.38 20.83
C ASN A 71 24.94 -6.53 21.85
N PHE A 72 24.08 -7.55 21.67
CA PHE A 72 24.13 -8.80 22.45
C PHE A 72 25.45 -9.55 22.25
N LEU A 73 25.89 -9.76 20.99
CA LEU A 73 27.17 -10.41 20.69
C LEU A 73 28.37 -9.61 21.23
N PHE A 74 28.35 -8.29 21.13
CA PHE A 74 29.38 -7.44 21.72
C PHE A 74 29.41 -7.58 23.25
N ARG A 75 28.24 -7.69 23.88
CA ARG A 75 28.10 -7.88 25.32
C ARG A 75 28.53 -9.27 25.78
N GLU A 76 28.37 -10.30 24.95
CA GLU A 76 28.94 -11.64 25.18
C GLU A 76 30.47 -11.64 25.04
N CYS A 77 31.05 -11.07 23.99
CA CYS A 77 32.51 -10.99 23.82
C CYS A 77 33.20 -10.12 24.89
N SER A 78 32.50 -9.11 25.41
CA SER A 78 33.05 -8.24 26.46
C SER A 78 32.87 -8.80 27.88
N ASN A 79 32.29 -10.00 28.04
CA ASN A 79 32.07 -10.61 29.34
C ASN A 79 33.37 -11.34 29.77
N PRO A 80 34.10 -10.85 30.79
CA PRO A 80 35.42 -11.37 31.16
C PRO A 80 35.37 -12.69 31.97
N LEU A 81 34.24 -13.40 31.91
CA LEU A 81 34.00 -14.68 32.59
C LEU A 81 34.15 -15.88 31.65
N CYS A 82 34.65 -15.68 30.43
CA CYS A 82 35.29 -16.70 29.59
C CYS A 82 36.81 -16.57 29.67
#